data_AF-A0A166ESN2-F1
#
_entry.id   AF-A0A166ESN2-F1
#
_cell.length_a   1.000
_cell.length_b   1.000
_cell.length_c   1.000
_cell.angle_alpha   90.00
_cell.angle_beta   90.00
_cell.angle_gamma   90.00
#
_symmetry.space_group_name_H-M   'P 1'
#
loop_
_entity.id
_entity.type
_entity.pdbx_description
1 polymer ?
#
loop_
_entity_poly.entity_id
_entity_poly.type
_entity_poly.pdbx_seq_one_letter_code
_entity_poly.pdbx_strand_id
1 'polypeptide(L)' 'MLVPLTNSLYVPDNVVRPDLVIVDIGRGFSVEKTRVETVTLYRREVEFDNLTYAVNHMQAKLQAQQSQAGPARSGSKS' A
#
# COMPACT_ATOMS: atom_id res chain seq x y z
N MET A 1 11.87 2.70 -25.82
CA MET A 1 11.73 2.01 -24.51
C MET A 1 11.36 0.56 -24.78
N LEU A 2 11.73 -0.40 -23.93
CA LEU A 2 11.25 -1.79 -24.05
C LEU A 2 10.06 -1.98 -23.11
N VAL A 3 8.91 -2.36 -23.66
CA VAL A 3 7.67 -2.60 -22.90
C VAL A 3 7.40 -4.11 -22.85
N PRO A 4 7.10 -4.70 -21.69
CA PRO A 4 6.72 -6.09 -21.61
C PRO A 4 5.37 -6.31 -22.30
N LEU A 5 5.34 -7.20 -23.29
CA LEU A 5 4.10 -7.69 -23.89
C LEU A 5 3.60 -8.94 -23.13
N THR A 6 4.54 -9.79 -22.71
CA THR A 6 4.34 -10.92 -21.79
C THR A 6 5.54 -11.04 -20.87
N ASN A 7 5.51 -11.96 -19.89
CA ASN A 7 6.58 -12.15 -18.91
C ASN A 7 7.97 -12.45 -19.53
N SER A 8 8.02 -12.94 -20.78
CA SER A 8 9.28 -13.32 -21.43
C SER A 8 9.50 -12.62 -22.79
N LEU A 9 8.63 -11.66 -23.16
CA LEU A 9 8.73 -10.94 -24.44
C LEU A 9 8.60 -9.44 -24.22
N TYR A 10 9.62 -8.71 -24.69
CA TYR A 10 9.68 -7.25 -24.68
C TYR A 10 9.67 -6.73 -26.11
N VAL A 11 8.93 -5.64 -26.34
CA VAL A 11 8.80 -5.01 -27.65
C VAL A 11 9.33 -3.58 -27.57
N PRO A 12 10.08 -3.11 -28.58
CA PRO A 12 10.49 -1.71 -28.66
C PRO A 12 9.28 -0.81 -28.94
N ASP A 13 9.21 0.31 -28.22
CA ASP A 13 8.15 1.30 -28.37
C ASP A 13 8.65 2.74 -28.18
N ASN A 14 7.90 3.69 -28.74
CA ASN A 14 8.16 5.12 -28.69
C ASN A 14 7.08 5.84 -27.87
N VAL A 15 7.50 6.63 -26.88
CA VAL A 15 6.57 7.37 -26.02
C VAL A 15 6.09 8.62 -26.74
N VAL A 16 4.77 8.69 -27.01
CA VAL A 16 4.15 9.81 -27.74
C VAL A 16 3.75 10.97 -26.83
N ARG A 17 3.26 10.68 -25.61
CA ARG A 17 2.77 11.69 -24.65
C ARG A 17 3.38 11.45 -23.27
N PRO A 18 4.61 11.96 -23.01
CA PRO A 18 5.30 11.66 -21.77
C PRO A 18 4.68 12.31 -20.53
N ASP A 19 3.88 13.37 -20.69
CA ASP A 19 3.29 14.13 -19.59
C ASP A 19 1.99 13.55 -19.04
N LEU A 20 1.34 12.66 -19.80
CA LEU A 20 0.10 12.00 -19.45
C LEU A 20 0.40 10.54 -19.09
N VAL A 21 -0.08 10.12 -17.92
CA VAL A 21 0.11 8.78 -17.40
C VAL A 21 -1.23 8.21 -16.96
N ILE A 22 -1.40 6.91 -17.16
CA ILE A 22 -2.56 6.17 -16.67
C ILE A 22 -2.24 5.71 -15.25
N VAL A 23 -3.10 6.08 -14.30
CA VAL A 23 -2.97 5.79 -12.88
C VAL A 23 -4.06 4.80 -12.48
N ASP A 24 -3.67 3.70 -11.84
CA ASP A 24 -4.60 2.77 -11.20
C ASP A 24 -5.04 3.34 -9.85
N ILE A 25 -6.35 3.44 -9.64
CA ILE A 25 -6.97 3.96 -8.41
C ILE A 25 -7.69 2.87 -7.61
N GLY A 26 -7.53 1.61 -8.02
CA GLY A 26 -8.17 0.44 -7.43
C GLY A 26 -9.61 0.22 -7.89
N ARG A 27 -10.19 -0.92 -7.48
CA ARG A 27 -11.54 -1.39 -7.85
C ARG A 27 -11.77 -1.61 -9.36
N GLY A 28 -10.70 -1.75 -10.14
CA GLY A 28 -10.77 -2.01 -11.58
C GLY A 28 -10.94 -0.75 -12.43
N PHE A 29 -10.63 0.44 -11.89
CA PHE A 29 -10.68 1.69 -12.64
C PHE A 29 -9.29 2.31 -12.78
N SER A 30 -9.05 2.92 -13.92
CA SER A 30 -7.85 3.72 -14.18
C SER A 30 -8.23 5.10 -14.70
N VAL A 31 -7.41 6.10 -14.38
CA VAL A 31 -7.63 7.49 -14.77
C VAL A 31 -6.38 8.05 -15.45
N GLU A 32 -6.57 8.87 -16.48
CA GLU A 32 -5.47 9.61 -17.09
C GLU A 32 -5.19 10.87 -16.26
N LYS A 33 -3.93 11.09 -15.91
CA LYS A 33 -3.47 12.20 -15.07
C LYS A 33 -2.18 12.77 -15.60
N THR A 34 -1.91 14.02 -15.24
CA THR A 34 -0.60 14.62 -15.47
C THR A 34 0.45 14.03 -14.52
N ARG A 35 1.74 14.13 -14.89
CA ARG A 35 2.84 13.71 -13.99
C ARG A 35 2.78 14.37 -12.61
N VAL A 36 2.51 15.67 -12.56
CA VAL A 36 2.49 16.44 -11.30
C VAL A 36 1.37 15.96 -10.38
N GLU A 37 0.17 15.78 -10.93
CA GLU A 37 -0.96 15.23 -10.17
C GLU A 37 -0.69 13.80 -9.70
N THR A 38 -0.07 12.97 -10.55
CA THR A 38 0.24 11.57 -10.24
C THR A 38 1.24 11.45 -9.09
N VAL A 39 2.29 12.26 -9.10
CA VAL A 39 3.26 12.29 -7.98
C VAL A 39 2.57 12.72 -6.68
N THR A 40 1.67 13.71 -6.76
CA THR A 40 0.92 14.18 -5.60
C THR A 40 -0.02 13.09 -5.07
N LEU A 41 -0.70 12.36 -5.96
CA LEU A 41 -1.58 11.25 -5.62
C LEU A 41 -0.81 10.12 -4.93
N TYR A 42 0.28 9.63 -5.52
CA TYR A 42 1.05 8.53 -4.92
C TYR A 42 1.77 8.94 -3.63
N ARG A 43 2.23 10.18 -3.51
CA ARG A 43 2.77 10.68 -2.22
C ARG A 43 1.69 10.68 -1.15
N ARG A 44 0.50 11.17 -1.49
CA ARG A 44 -0.63 11.14 -0.57
C ARG A 44 -1.01 9.71 -0.22
N GLU A 45 -1.05 8.78 -1.17
CA GLU A 45 -1.27 7.37 -0.88
C GLU A 45 -0.20 6.84 0.05
N VAL A 46 1.10 7.03 -0.18
CA VAL A 46 2.14 6.53 0.74
C VAL A 46 2.05 7.16 2.14
N GLU A 47 1.78 8.46 2.24
CA GLU A 47 1.69 9.19 3.52
C GLU A 47 0.40 8.90 4.29
N PHE A 48 -0.73 8.78 3.59
CA PHE A 48 -2.03 8.47 4.17
C PHE A 48 -2.37 6.98 4.16
N ASP A 49 -1.58 6.14 3.47
CA ASP A 49 -1.97 4.76 3.27
C ASP A 49 -2.12 4.15 4.63
N ASN A 50 -3.33 3.66 4.81
CA ASN A 50 -3.77 2.95 5.97
C ASN A 50 -2.84 1.78 6.31
N LEU A 51 -1.85 1.42 5.50
CA LEU A 51 -0.87 0.40 5.86
C LEU A 51 -0.02 0.83 7.05
N THR A 52 0.62 2.01 7.02
CA THR A 52 1.43 2.46 8.17
C THR A 52 0.53 2.75 9.37
N TYR A 53 -0.60 3.43 9.14
CA TYR A 53 -1.56 3.71 10.20
C TYR A 53 -2.17 2.43 10.78
N ALA A 54 -2.66 1.50 9.96
CA ALA A 54 -3.28 0.26 10.43
C ALA A 54 -2.26 -0.69 11.05
N VAL A 55 -1.04 -0.82 10.51
CA VAL A 55 0.02 -1.63 11.14
C VAL A 55 0.32 -1.07 12.52
N ASN A 56 0.55 0.24 12.65
CA ASN A 56 0.80 0.88 13.94
C ASN A 56 -0.39 0.73 14.90
N HIS A 57 -1.62 0.91 14.40
CA HIS A 57 -2.84 0.82 15.20
C HIS A 57 -3.12 -0.62 15.66
N MET A 58 -2.88 -1.62 14.80
CA MET A 58 -2.97 -3.04 15.16
C MET A 58 -1.90 -3.40 16.19
N GLN A 59 -0.67 -2.94 16.00
CA GLN A 59 0.43 -3.21 16.93
C GLN A 59 0.19 -2.58 18.30
N ALA A 60 -0.34 -1.36 18.36
CA ALA A 60 -0.74 -0.72 19.62
C ALA A 60 -1.84 -1.51 20.35
N LYS A 61 -2.85 -2.01 19.62
CA LYS A 61 -3.91 -2.85 20.21
C LYS A 61 -3.36 -4.17 20.76
N LEU A 62 -2.42 -4.81 20.05
CA LEU A 62 -1.78 -6.05 20.50
C LEU A 62 -0.96 -5.84 21.78
N GLN A 63 -0.18 -4.76 21.88
CA GLN A 63 0.61 -4.43 23.08
C GLN A 63 -0.27 -4.15 24.32
N ALA A 64 -1.39 -3.44 24.12
CA ALA A 64 -2.35 -3.17 25.18
C ALA A 64 -3.00 -4.46 25.72
N GLN A 65 -3.33 -5.41 24.83
CA GLN A 65 -3.84 -6.73 25.24
C GLN A 65 -2.81 -7.54 26.02
N GLN A 66 -1.54 -7.56 25.57
CA GLN A 66 -0.47 -8.28 26.28
C GLN A 66 -0.18 -7.71 27.67
N SER A 67 -0.31 -6.39 27.83
CA SER A 67 -0.11 -5.71 29.13
C SER A 67 -1.28 -5.92 30.11
N GLN A 68 -2.50 -6.13 29.59
CA GLN A 68 -3.70 -6.37 30.41
C GLN A 68 -3.91 -7.86 30.74
N ALA A 69 -3.35 -8.77 29.95
CA ALA A 69 -3.29 -10.20 30.23
C ALA A 69 -2.15 -10.53 31.23
N GLY A 70 -2.21 -9.93 32.43
CA GLY A 70 -1.47 -10.44 33.60
C GLY A 70 -1.98 -11.84 34.00
N PRO A 71 -1.17 -12.67 34.68
CA PRO A 71 -1.33 -14.12 34.68
C PRO A 71 -2.65 -14.57 35.32
N ALA A 72 -3.52 -15.20 34.52
CA ALA A 72 -4.67 -15.92 35.03
C ALA A 72 -4.23 -17.27 35.64
N ARG A 73 -4.32 -17.35 36.98
CA ARG A 73 -4.40 -18.54 37.84
C ARG A 73 -3.22 -19.54 37.82
N SER A 74 -2.37 -19.44 38.84
CA SER A 74 -1.87 -20.63 39.55
C SER A 74 -2.93 -21.05 40.57
N GLY A 75 -3.69 -22.10 40.28
CA GLY A 75 -4.54 -22.76 41.26
C GLY A 75 -3.66 -23.48 42.29
N SER A 76 -3.61 -22.95 43.52
CA SER A 76 -3.08 -23.70 44.66
C SER A 76 -4.21 -24.53 45.25
N LYS A 77 -4.09 -25.86 45.12
CA LYS A 77 -4.74 -26.82 45.99
C LYS A 77 -4.39 -26.49 47.45
N SER A 78 -5.39 -26.54 48.33
CA SER A 78 -5.32 -26.96 49.73
C SER A 78 -6.70 -27.45 50.14
#